data_AF-A0A8J8DH49-F1
#
_entry.id   AF-A0A8J8DH49-F1
#
_cell.length_a   1.000
_cell.length_b   1.000
_cell.length_c   1.000
_cell.angle_alpha   90.00
_cell.angle_beta   90.00
_cell.angle_gamma   90.00
#
_symmetry.space_group_name_H-M   'P 1'
#
loop_
_entity.id
_entity.type
_entity.pdbx_description
1 polymer ?
#
loop_
_entity_poly.entity_id
_entity_poly.type
_entity_poly.pdbx_seq_one_letter_code
_entity_poly.pdbx_strand_id
1 'polypeptide(L)'
;MNLKTLAKLYRVARGDEKVERAWKLVREAARYSNREPYWEFLKQNFDVRAEDVKDALRFLEEKGELQIKRSIDGKRLYVSTLKDIRENPVRLDRWLRLT
;
A
#
# COMPACT_ATOMS: atom_id res chain seq x y z
N MET A 1 7.79 12.70 0.34
CA MET A 1 8.79 11.77 0.91
C MET A 1 9.06 10.65 -0.08
N ASN A 2 10.30 10.17 -0.18
CA ASN A 2 10.63 9.01 -1.02
C ASN A 2 10.00 7.72 -0.45
N LEU A 3 9.52 6.85 -1.33
CA LEU A 3 8.93 5.54 -1.01
C LEU A 3 9.82 4.67 -0.10
N LYS A 4 11.14 4.71 -0.27
CA LYS A 4 12.11 4.01 0.61
C LYS A 4 11.97 4.43 2.07
N THR A 5 11.84 5.73 2.31
CA THR A 5 11.70 6.29 3.64
C THR A 5 10.36 5.89 4.27
N LEU A 6 9.29 5.86 3.47
CA LEU A 6 7.98 5.40 3.92
C LEU A 6 8.01 3.93 4.34
N ALA A 7 8.67 3.06 3.57
CA ALA A 7 8.82 1.65 3.92
C ALA A 7 9.59 1.45 5.24
N LYS A 8 10.68 2.20 5.45
CA LYS A 8 11.44 2.17 6.70
C LYS A 8 10.60 2.63 7.89
N LEU A 9 9.88 3.74 7.75
CA LEU A 9 9.05 4.29 8.82
C LEU A 9 7.89 3.37 9.18
N TYR A 10 7.24 2.75 8.19
CA TYR A 10 6.21 1.74 8.43
C TYR A 10 6.76 0.55 9.25
N ARG A 11 7.97 0.07 8.93
CA ARG A 11 8.57 -1.09 9.59
C ARG A 11 8.80 -0.87 11.09
N VAL A 12 9.21 0.34 11.46
CA VAL A 12 9.53 0.68 12.86
C VAL A 12 8.32 1.19 13.65
N ALA A 13 7.27 1.67 12.96
CA ALA A 13 6.06 2.19 13.61
C ALA A 13 5.31 1.13 14.45
N ARG A 14 4.60 1.59 15.47
CA ARG A 14 3.83 0.76 16.42
C ARG A 14 2.52 1.45 16.81
N GLY A 15 1.55 0.69 17.32
CA GLY A 15 0.26 1.24 17.74
C GLY A 15 -0.49 1.92 16.59
N ASP A 16 -1.22 2.98 16.92
CA ASP A 16 -2.14 3.65 15.99
C ASP A 16 -1.41 4.39 14.86
N GLU A 17 -0.21 4.95 15.11
CA GLU A 17 0.57 5.60 14.06
C GLU A 17 0.95 4.64 12.92
N LYS A 18 0.99 3.33 13.18
CA LYS A 18 1.34 2.34 12.17
C LYS A 18 0.32 2.30 11.03
N VAL A 19 -0.96 2.57 11.32
CA VAL A 19 -2.04 2.65 10.31
C VAL A 19 -1.77 3.80 9.35
N GLU A 20 -1.47 4.99 9.88
CA GLU A 20 -1.16 6.16 9.07
C GLU A 20 0.09 5.94 8.21
N ARG A 21 1.15 5.34 8.77
CA ARG A 21 2.37 5.01 8.02
C ARG A 21 2.12 3.98 6.93
N ALA A 22 1.31 2.95 7.21
CA ALA A 22 0.92 1.95 6.22
C ALA A 22 0.15 2.60 5.07
N TRP A 23 -0.82 3.47 5.36
CA TRP A 23 -1.57 4.20 4.34
C TRP A 23 -0.67 5.09 3.49
N LYS A 24 0.26 5.84 4.11
CA LYS A 24 1.23 6.67 3.38
C LYS A 24 2.08 5.84 2.41
N LEU A 25 2.59 4.69 2.86
CA LEU A 25 3.36 3.76 2.02
C LEU A 25 2.52 3.23 0.85
N VAL A 26 1.31 2.74 1.13
CA VAL A 26 0.41 2.16 0.11
C VAL A 26 -0.01 3.20 -0.92
N ARG A 27 -0.35 4.42 -0.50
CA ARG A 27 -0.71 5.52 -1.40
C ARG A 27 0.42 5.86 -2.36
N GLU A 28 1.62 6.06 -1.82
CA GLU A 28 2.77 6.41 -2.65
C GLU A 28 3.13 5.26 -3.60
N ALA A 29 3.05 4.00 -3.15
CA ALA A 29 3.25 2.83 -4.00
C ALA A 29 2.19 2.76 -5.13
N ALA A 30 0.92 3.03 -4.82
CA ALA A 30 -0.20 2.97 -5.77
C ALA A 30 -0.03 3.92 -6.97
N ARG A 31 0.69 5.04 -6.80
CA ARG A 31 0.97 6.00 -7.90
C ARG A 31 1.73 5.36 -9.06
N TYR A 32 2.48 4.29 -8.79
CA TYR A 32 3.29 3.59 -9.78
C TYR A 32 2.64 2.28 -10.27
N SER A 33 1.39 2.01 -9.89
CA SER A 33 0.69 0.73 -10.17
C SER A 33 0.48 0.39 -11.64
N ASN A 34 0.69 1.34 -12.56
CA ASN A 34 0.68 1.12 -14.01
C ASN A 34 2.05 0.81 -14.62
N ARG A 35 3.13 0.86 -13.82
CA ARG A 35 4.46 0.48 -14.28
C ARG A 35 4.57 -1.04 -14.20
N GLU A 36 4.92 -1.68 -15.31
CA GLU A 36 5.09 -3.12 -15.40
C GLU A 36 6.52 -3.45 -15.85
N PRO A 37 7.21 -4.44 -15.24
CA PRO A 37 6.78 -5.26 -14.09
C PRO A 37 6.81 -4.48 -12.76
N TYR A 38 5.66 -4.38 -12.09
CA TYR A 38 5.46 -3.46 -10.97
C TYR A 38 6.44 -3.64 -9.80
N TRP A 39 6.64 -4.87 -9.36
CA TRP A 39 7.52 -5.14 -8.21
C TRP A 39 8.99 -4.89 -8.53
N GLU A 40 9.41 -5.21 -9.75
CA GLU A 40 10.78 -4.95 -10.19
C GLU A 40 11.03 -3.45 -10.35
N PHE A 41 10.04 -2.72 -10.88
CA PHE A 41 10.08 -1.26 -10.95
C PHE A 41 10.30 -0.62 -9.57
N LEU A 42 9.55 -1.06 -8.54
CA LEU A 42 9.73 -0.55 -7.18
C LEU A 42 11.12 -0.84 -6.61
N LYS A 43 11.61 -2.07 -6.82
CA LYS A 43 12.92 -2.50 -6.35
C LYS A 43 14.04 -1.67 -6.99
N GLN A 44 14.01 -1.50 -8.30
CA GLN A 44 15.08 -0.81 -9.04
C GLN A 44 15.09 0.70 -8.80
N ASN A 45 13.92 1.34 -8.73
CA ASN A 45 13.83 2.80 -8.66
C ASN A 45 13.81 3.35 -7.22
N PHE A 46 13.35 2.54 -6.26
CA PHE A 46 13.15 2.99 -4.88
C PHE A 46 13.81 2.10 -3.84
N ASP A 47 14.42 0.97 -4.21
CA ASP A 47 14.97 -0.01 -3.25
C ASP A 47 13.91 -0.47 -2.23
N VAL A 48 12.68 -0.68 -2.73
CA VAL A 48 11.52 -1.16 -1.95
C VAL A 48 11.13 -2.54 -2.47
N ARG A 49 11.01 -3.51 -1.56
CA ARG A 49 10.67 -4.88 -1.94
C ARG A 49 9.15 -5.06 -1.99
N ALA A 50 8.71 -6.09 -2.70
CA ALA A 50 7.30 -6.44 -2.77
C ALA A 50 6.71 -6.71 -1.37
N GLU A 51 7.50 -7.33 -0.49
CA GLU A 51 7.10 -7.68 0.87
C GLU A 51 6.77 -6.44 1.71
N ASP A 52 7.48 -5.33 1.53
CA ASP A 52 7.24 -4.10 2.30
C ASP A 52 5.83 -3.54 2.04
N VAL A 53 5.42 -3.52 0.77
CA VAL A 53 4.11 -3.01 0.36
C VAL A 53 3.00 -4.03 0.63
N LYS A 54 3.25 -5.32 0.36
CA LYS A 54 2.29 -6.40 0.65
C LYS A 54 2.02 -6.49 2.14
N ASP A 55 3.03 -6.33 2.97
CA ASP A 55 2.86 -6.33 4.42
C ASP A 55 1.97 -5.18 4.89
N ALA A 56 2.22 -3.95 4.41
CA ALA A 56 1.36 -2.81 4.72
C ALA A 56 -0.09 -3.00 4.25
N LEU A 57 -0.30 -3.54 3.04
CA LEU A 57 -1.66 -3.87 2.55
C LEU A 57 -2.36 -4.90 3.44
N ARG A 58 -1.66 -5.96 3.85
CA ARG A 58 -2.21 -6.98 4.76
C ARG A 58 -2.53 -6.41 6.13
N PHE A 59 -1.63 -5.59 6.66
CA PHE A 59 -1.85 -4.91 7.93
C PHE A 59 -3.09 -4.02 7.90
N LEU A 60 -3.29 -3.26 6.83
CA LEU A 60 -4.51 -2.45 6.65
C LEU A 60 -5.76 -3.33 6.50
N GLU A 61 -5.68 -4.46 5.79
CA GLU A 61 -6.76 -5.46 5.72
C GLU A 61 -7.11 -6.03 7.10
N GLU A 62 -6.11 -6.38 7.92
CA GLU A 62 -6.28 -6.89 9.29
C GLU A 62 -6.89 -5.85 10.23
N LYS A 63 -6.64 -4.56 10.00
CA LYS A 63 -7.24 -3.45 10.74
C LYS A 63 -8.63 -3.04 10.24
N GLY A 64 -9.11 -3.66 9.17
CA GLY A 64 -10.41 -3.34 8.56
C GLY A 64 -10.41 -2.03 7.77
N GLU A 65 -9.23 -1.48 7.45
CA GLU A 65 -9.06 -0.21 6.73
C GLU A 65 -9.29 -0.35 5.21
N LEU A 66 -9.02 -1.53 4.66
CA LEU A 66 -9.25 -1.85 3.26
C LEU A 66 -9.52 -3.34 3.08
N GLN A 67 -9.96 -3.70 1.87
CA GLN A 67 -10.07 -5.10 1.46
C GLN A 67 -9.15 -5.34 0.26
N ILE A 68 -8.26 -6.33 0.35
CA ILE A 68 -7.42 -6.70 -0.78
C ILE A 68 -8.29 -7.50 -1.75
N LYS A 69 -8.27 -7.11 -3.03
CA LYS A 69 -8.96 -7.85 -4.08
C LYS A 69 -8.53 -9.30 -4.11
N ARG A 70 -9.48 -10.19 -4.43
CA ARG A 70 -9.26 -11.63 -4.55
C ARG A 70 -9.61 -12.07 -5.97
N SER A 71 -8.84 -12.99 -6.52
CA SER A 71 -9.28 -13.75 -7.71
C SER A 71 -10.30 -14.81 -7.30
N ILE A 72 -10.90 -15.46 -8.30
CA ILE A 72 -11.92 -16.52 -8.12
C ILE A 72 -11.38 -17.69 -7.28
N ASP A 73 -10.07 -17.97 -7.37
CA ASP A 73 -9.37 -18.99 -6.57
C ASP A 73 -8.94 -18.50 -5.16
N GLY A 74 -9.35 -17.29 -4.76
CA GLY A 74 -9.07 -16.73 -3.43
C GLY A 74 -7.68 -16.08 -3.28
N LYS A 75 -6.86 -16.03 -4.33
CA LYS A 75 -5.53 -15.39 -4.26
C LYS A 75 -5.65 -13.87 -4.17
N ARG A 76 -4.76 -13.26 -3.37
CA ARG A 76 -4.69 -11.81 -3.20
C ARG A 76 -4.13 -11.12 -4.45
N LEU A 77 -4.86 -10.14 -4.96
CA LEU A 77 -4.52 -9.33 -6.12
C LEU A 77 -3.99 -7.96 -5.68
N TYR A 78 -2.77 -7.95 -5.15
CA TYR A 78 -2.14 -6.74 -4.60
C TYR A 78 -2.03 -5.59 -5.61
N VAL A 79 -1.52 -5.86 -6.82
CA VAL A 79 -1.33 -4.80 -7.84
C VAL A 79 -2.68 -4.27 -8.33
N SER A 80 -3.68 -5.13 -8.50
CA SER A 80 -5.04 -4.69 -8.84
C SER A 80 -5.63 -3.79 -7.74
N THR A 81 -5.42 -4.16 -6.47
CA THR A 81 -5.84 -3.32 -5.33
C THR A 81 -5.16 -1.95 -5.35
N LEU A 82 -3.86 -1.89 -5.69
CA LEU A 82 -3.13 -0.63 -5.81
C LEU A 82 -3.58 0.21 -7.01
N LYS A 83 -3.96 -0.42 -8.14
CA LYS A 83 -4.57 0.27 -9.29
C LYS A 83 -5.88 0.94 -8.87
N ASP A 84 -6.75 0.25 -8.14
CA ASP A 84 -8.00 0.82 -7.62
C ASP A 84 -7.80 1.98 -6.64
N ILE A 85 -6.82 1.85 -5.72
CA ILE A 85 -6.48 2.92 -4.77
C ILE A 85 -6.03 4.18 -5.50
N ARG A 86 -5.26 4.02 -6.58
CA ARG A 86 -4.83 5.13 -7.43
C ARG A 86 -6.02 5.81 -8.12
N GLU A 87 -7.00 5.04 -8.59
CA GLU A 87 -8.18 5.55 -9.29
C GLU A 87 -9.21 6.19 -8.33
N ASN A 88 -9.26 5.74 -7.07
CA ASN A 88 -10.26 6.17 -6.08
C ASN A 88 -9.64 6.69 -4.77
N PRO A 89 -8.85 7.79 -4.80
CA PRO A 89 -8.21 8.32 -3.60
C PRO A 89 -9.21 8.83 -2.53
N VAL A 90 -10.42 9.25 -2.93
CA VAL A 90 -11.43 9.83 -2.02
C VAL A 90 -11.96 8.84 -1.00
N ARG A 91 -12.11 7.55 -1.38
CA ARG A 91 -12.54 6.52 -0.41
C ARG A 91 -11.57 6.48 0.77
N LEU A 92 -10.29 6.69 0.50
CA LEU A 92 -9.19 6.66 1.44
C LEU A 92 -9.10 7.85 2.40
N ASP A 93 -9.42 9.06 1.94
CA ASP A 93 -9.40 10.25 2.81
C ASP A 93 -10.48 10.17 3.88
N ARG A 94 -11.62 9.54 3.53
CA ARG A 94 -12.67 9.20 4.48
C ARG A 94 -12.20 8.21 5.56
N TRP A 95 -11.31 7.27 5.24
CA TRP A 95 -10.72 6.34 6.22
C TRP A 95 -9.68 7.01 7.12
N LEU A 96 -8.87 7.93 6.60
CA LEU A 96 -7.89 8.69 7.39
C LEU A 96 -8.50 9.75 8.31
N ARG A 97 -9.82 9.94 8.31
CA ARG A 97 -10.53 11.04 9.02
C ARG A 97 -9.93 12.42 8.74
N LEU A 98 -9.28 12.60 7.60
CA LEU A 98 -8.82 13.90 7.15
C LEU A 98 -10.05 14.64 6.62
N THR A 99 -10.67 15.42 7.51
CA THR A 99 -11.75 16.36 7.19
C THR A 99 -11.14 17.76 7.18
#